data_AF-A0A0N5D0N5-F1
#
_entry.id   AF-A0A0N5D0N5-F1
#
_cell.length_a   1.000
_cell.length_b   1.000
_cell.length_c   1.000
_cell.angle_alpha   90.00
_cell.angle_beta   90.00
_cell.angle_gamma   90.00
#
_symmetry.space_group_name_H-M   'P 1'
#
loop_
_entity.id
_entity.type
_entity.pdbx_description
1 polymer ?
#
loop_
_entity_poly.entity_id
_entity_poly.type
_entity_poly.pdbx_seq_one_letter_code
_entity_poly.pdbx_strand_id
1 'polypeptide(L)'
;MGDVGVSLSEIIEVRGCGLNDDELLALIIIACEVLSQVPAGLFSPEHIVLHTDGELEIKSVGRNEVSSRYVPPEILEGNTDVDYGAVHVFCLGEVLRFAGAAESNNADVFSLLNVMTVAHVATRPSITRLGQMAKNKLAIQNPKALLAEMYVLIMGDEADDIEDLDLSSGEYMPNMLIRKSNSKCFEWDEKIKLPQVL
;
A
#
# COMPACT_ATOMS: atom_id res chain seq x y z
N MET A 1 8.12 19.61 8.58
CA MET A 1 7.37 19.24 7.37
C MET A 1 6.34 18.24 7.84
N GLY A 2 5.04 18.44 7.56
CA GLY A 2 4.04 17.45 7.93
C GLY A 2 4.25 16.20 7.08
N ASP A 3 4.20 15.02 7.70
CA ASP A 3 4.23 13.74 6.98
C ASP A 3 3.07 13.73 5.97
N VAL A 4 3.38 13.56 4.69
CA VAL A 4 2.40 13.59 3.60
C VAL A 4 1.87 12.18 3.43
N GLY A 5 0.64 11.92 3.83
CA GLY A 5 0.01 10.62 3.64
C GLY A 5 -0.71 10.51 2.30
N VAL A 6 -0.77 9.29 1.76
CA VAL A 6 -1.53 8.94 0.54
C VAL A 6 -2.66 7.99 0.91
N SER A 7 -3.87 8.24 0.40
CA SER A 7 -5.01 7.36 0.66
C SER A 7 -4.92 6.05 -0.14
N LEU A 8 -5.49 4.97 0.39
CA LEU A 8 -5.53 3.70 -0.32
C LEU A 8 -6.31 3.78 -1.65
N SER A 9 -7.32 4.64 -1.73
CA SER A 9 -8.01 4.94 -2.99
C SER A 9 -7.06 5.51 -4.04
N GLU A 10 -6.21 6.47 -3.69
CA GLU A 10 -5.24 7.08 -4.61
C GLU A 10 -4.19 6.05 -5.06
N ILE A 11 -3.70 5.21 -4.13
CA ILE A 11 -2.75 4.14 -4.46
C ILE A 11 -3.33 3.21 -5.54
N ILE A 12 -4.56 2.74 -5.35
CA ILE A 12 -5.19 1.81 -6.29
C ILE A 12 -5.52 2.51 -7.63
N GLU A 13 -5.94 3.76 -7.59
CA GLU A 13 -6.22 4.56 -8.79
C GLU A 13 -4.96 4.75 -9.64
N VAL A 14 -3.85 5.16 -9.03
CA VAL A 14 -2.58 5.38 -9.73
C VAL A 14 -1.98 4.06 -10.24
N ARG A 15 -2.06 2.97 -9.47
CA ARG A 15 -1.61 1.65 -9.92
C ARG A 15 -2.43 1.11 -11.08
N GLY A 16 -3.71 1.48 -11.17
CA GLY A 16 -4.65 0.94 -12.16
C GLY A 16 -4.97 -0.55 -11.98
N CYS A 17 -4.56 -1.14 -10.84
CA CYS A 17 -4.82 -2.53 -10.49
C CYS A 17 -4.97 -2.70 -8.98
N GLY A 18 -5.58 -3.82 -8.57
CA GLY A 18 -5.69 -4.19 -7.16
C GLY A 18 -4.35 -4.59 -6.54
N LEU A 19 -4.34 -4.73 -5.22
CA LEU A 19 -3.21 -5.20 -4.45
C LEU A 19 -2.99 -6.70 -4.66
N ASN A 20 -1.74 -7.14 -4.55
CA ASN A 20 -1.41 -8.56 -4.54
C ASN A 20 -1.74 -9.21 -3.18
N ASP A 21 -1.68 -10.55 -3.11
CA ASP A 21 -2.08 -11.30 -1.91
C ASP A 21 -1.26 -10.94 -0.66
N ASP A 22 0.05 -10.73 -0.80
CA ASP A 22 0.93 -10.37 0.30
C ASP A 22 0.68 -8.93 0.78
N GLU A 23 0.44 -8.00 -0.14
CA GLU A 23 0.04 -6.61 0.16
C GLU A 23 -1.31 -6.57 0.88
N LEU A 24 -2.29 -7.38 0.45
CA LEU A 24 -3.60 -7.50 1.12
C LEU A 24 -3.46 -8.05 2.55
N LEU A 25 -2.63 -9.08 2.73
CA LEU A 25 -2.35 -9.64 4.06
C LEU A 25 -1.60 -8.64 4.94
N ALA A 26 -0.61 -7.93 4.40
CA ALA A 26 0.10 -6.87 5.11
C ALA A 26 -0.83 -5.74 5.55
N LEU A 27 -1.73 -5.30 4.65
CA LEU A 27 -2.74 -4.30 4.96
C LEU A 27 -3.64 -4.75 6.11
N ILE A 28 -4.12 -6.00 6.12
CA ILE A 28 -4.91 -6.54 7.24
C ILE A 28 -4.11 -6.48 8.54
N ILE A 29 -2.85 -6.92 8.50
CA ILE A 29 -2.01 -7.01 9.69
C ILE A 29 -1.80 -5.63 10.32
N ILE A 30 -1.36 -4.66 9.53
CA ILE A 30 -1.07 -3.32 10.03
C ILE A 30 -2.36 -2.57 10.39
N ALA A 31 -3.43 -2.71 9.59
CA ALA A 31 -4.73 -2.14 9.94
C ALA A 31 -5.24 -2.66 11.29
N CYS A 32 -5.13 -3.96 11.57
CA CYS A 32 -5.54 -4.53 12.85
C CYS A 32 -4.76 -3.98 14.06
N GLU A 33 -3.51 -3.55 13.88
CA GLU A 33 -2.72 -2.92 14.93
C GLU A 33 -3.27 -1.53 15.29
N VAL A 34 -3.68 -0.77 14.26
CA VAL A 34 -4.21 0.60 14.38
C VAL A 34 -5.68 0.61 14.84
N LEU A 35 -6.49 -0.32 14.35
CA LEU A 35 -7.95 -0.38 14.60
C LEU A 35 -8.34 -0.46 16.08
N SER A 36 -7.44 -0.90 16.95
CA SER A 36 -7.67 -0.94 18.40
C SER A 36 -7.81 0.45 19.03
N GLN A 37 -7.29 1.50 18.38
CA GLN A 37 -7.32 2.89 18.85
C GLN A 37 -8.29 3.78 18.04
N VAL A 38 -8.87 3.24 16.97
CA VAL A 38 -9.76 4.01 16.09
C VAL A 38 -11.10 4.27 16.81
N PRO A 39 -11.56 5.52 16.90
CA PRO A 39 -12.83 5.82 17.54
C PRO A 39 -14.00 5.25 16.75
N ALA A 40 -15.13 5.06 17.42
CA ALA A 40 -16.36 4.57 16.82
C ALA A 40 -16.75 5.35 15.54
N GLY A 41 -16.90 4.65 14.43
CA GLY A 41 -17.37 5.21 13.17
C GLY A 41 -17.25 4.23 12.02
N LEU A 42 -17.28 4.77 10.80
CA LEU A 42 -17.11 4.02 9.55
C LEU A 42 -15.89 4.53 8.81
N PHE A 43 -15.39 3.77 7.84
CA PHE A 43 -14.33 4.22 6.96
C PHE A 43 -14.41 3.51 5.60
N SER A 44 -13.79 4.12 4.61
CA SER A 44 -13.66 3.63 3.24
C SER A 44 -12.18 3.71 2.82
N PRO A 45 -11.79 3.28 1.61
CA PRO A 45 -10.41 3.37 1.14
C PRO A 45 -9.83 4.79 1.19
N GLU A 46 -10.65 5.84 1.04
CA GLU A 46 -10.24 7.25 1.15
C GLU A 46 -9.74 7.63 2.56
N HIS A 47 -10.16 6.86 3.57
CA HIS A 47 -9.89 7.14 4.97
C HIS A 47 -8.76 6.29 5.55
N ILE A 48 -8.19 5.40 4.73
CA ILE A 48 -6.99 4.63 5.06
C ILE A 48 -5.83 5.35 4.42
N VAL A 49 -5.03 6.00 5.26
CA VAL A 49 -3.91 6.82 4.84
C VAL A 49 -2.63 6.08 5.15
N LEU A 50 -1.83 5.89 4.13
CA LEU A 50 -0.51 5.30 4.19
C LEU A 50 0.52 6.43 4.26
N HIS A 51 1.43 6.33 5.21
CA HIS A 51 2.52 7.28 5.42
C HIS A 51 3.87 6.65 5.07
N THR A 52 4.92 7.44 5.22
CA THR A 52 6.30 7.00 5.12
C THR A 52 6.56 5.77 6.02
N ASP A 53 7.52 4.91 5.66
CA ASP A 53 7.88 3.67 6.38
C ASP A 53 6.78 2.60 6.52
N GLY A 54 5.67 2.74 5.81
CA GLY A 54 4.57 1.77 5.84
C GLY A 54 3.68 1.91 7.08
N GLU A 55 3.69 3.08 7.72
CA GLU A 55 2.74 3.40 8.78
C GLU A 55 1.36 3.69 8.22
N LEU A 56 0.33 3.31 8.98
CA LEU A 56 -1.05 3.39 8.52
C LEU A 56 -1.89 4.15 9.53
N GLU A 57 -2.68 5.09 9.04
CA GLU A 57 -3.67 5.85 9.79
C GLU A 57 -5.07 5.51 9.27
N ILE A 58 -6.01 5.24 10.17
CA ILE A 58 -7.42 5.01 9.82
C ILE A 58 -8.26 6.10 10.47
N LYS A 59 -8.89 6.92 9.63
CA LYS A 59 -9.80 7.99 10.07
C LYS A 59 -11.23 7.46 10.06
N SER A 60 -11.88 7.43 11.22
CA SER A 60 -13.30 7.09 11.27
C SER A 60 -14.16 8.33 11.05
N VAL A 61 -15.25 8.14 10.32
CA VAL A 61 -16.17 9.19 9.87
C VAL A 61 -17.62 8.78 10.06
N GLY A 62 -18.54 9.73 9.89
CA GLY A 62 -19.97 9.49 9.98
C GLY A 62 -20.54 8.73 8.77
N ARG A 63 -21.75 8.19 8.93
CA ARG A 63 -22.48 7.47 7.85
C ARG A 63 -22.64 8.27 6.55
N ASN A 64 -22.69 9.59 6.64
CA ASN A 64 -22.91 10.45 5.46
C ASN A 64 -21.63 10.69 4.64
N GLU A 65 -20.47 10.26 5.16
CA GLU A 65 -19.15 10.45 4.54
C GLU A 65 -18.65 9.18 3.84
N VAL A 66 -19.42 8.09 3.89
CA VAL A 66 -19.09 6.82 3.23
C VAL A 66 -20.24 6.33 2.36
N SER A 67 -19.89 5.63 1.28
CA SER A 67 -20.87 4.92 0.45
C SER A 67 -21.56 3.80 1.24
N SER A 68 -22.82 3.51 0.89
CA SER A 68 -23.64 2.49 1.55
C SER A 68 -23.01 1.10 1.57
N ARG A 69 -22.11 0.80 0.63
CA ARG A 69 -21.38 -0.48 0.60
C ARG A 69 -20.45 -0.69 1.79
N TYR A 70 -19.92 0.39 2.38
CA TYR A 70 -19.05 0.34 3.56
C TYR A 70 -19.84 0.39 4.87
N VAL A 71 -21.17 0.46 4.80
CA VAL A 71 -22.04 0.47 5.98
C VAL A 71 -22.48 -0.96 6.29
N PRO A 72 -22.11 -1.53 7.46
CA PRO A 72 -22.55 -2.85 7.86
C PRO A 72 -24.07 -2.96 7.98
N PRO A 73 -24.66 -4.15 7.74
CA PRO A 73 -26.10 -4.35 7.76
C PRO A 73 -26.74 -3.97 9.11
N GLU A 74 -26.09 -4.24 10.23
CA GLU A 74 -26.63 -3.91 11.55
C GLU A 74 -26.81 -2.39 11.79
N ILE A 75 -25.99 -1.55 11.15
CA ILE A 75 -26.15 -0.08 11.18
C ILE A 75 -27.25 0.36 10.21
N LEU A 76 -27.42 -0.33 9.07
CA LEU A 76 -28.50 -0.08 8.13
C LEU A 76 -29.88 -0.44 8.72
N GLU A 77 -29.94 -1.51 9.50
CA GLU A 77 -31.12 -1.99 10.21
C GLU A 77 -31.50 -1.11 11.42
N GLY A 78 -30.65 -0.14 11.77
CA GLY A 78 -30.92 0.83 12.84
C GLY A 78 -30.72 0.27 14.25
N ASN A 79 -29.85 -0.73 14.41
CA ASN A 79 -29.47 -1.21 15.74
C ASN A 79 -28.81 -0.09 16.54
N THR A 80 -29.23 0.09 17.80
CA THR A 80 -28.72 1.11 18.72
C THR A 80 -27.54 0.62 19.55
N ASP A 81 -27.35 -0.69 19.68
CA ASP A 81 -26.25 -1.31 20.41
C ASP A 81 -25.31 -2.01 19.42
N VAL A 82 -24.37 -1.23 18.89
CA VAL A 82 -23.47 -1.64 17.81
C VAL A 82 -22.08 -1.90 18.36
N ASP A 83 -21.56 -3.10 18.11
CA ASP A 83 -20.16 -3.44 18.35
C ASP A 83 -19.27 -2.82 17.25
N TYR A 84 -18.63 -1.70 17.58
CA TYR A 84 -17.74 -1.02 16.64
C TYR A 84 -16.50 -1.83 16.25
N GLY A 85 -16.08 -2.81 17.05
CA GLY A 85 -15.02 -3.73 16.65
C GLY A 85 -15.42 -4.57 15.44
N ALA A 86 -16.65 -5.10 15.46
CA ALA A 86 -17.21 -5.86 14.34
C ALA A 86 -17.59 -4.98 13.13
N VAL A 87 -17.94 -3.72 13.36
CA VAL A 87 -18.13 -2.71 12.29
C VAL A 87 -16.82 -2.41 11.58
N HIS A 88 -15.73 -2.16 12.32
CA HIS A 88 -14.42 -1.89 11.74
C HIS A 88 -13.89 -3.08 10.94
N VAL A 89 -14.12 -4.31 11.41
CA VAL A 89 -13.79 -5.54 10.67
C VAL A 89 -14.56 -5.62 9.34
N PHE A 90 -15.84 -5.27 9.34
CA PHE A 90 -16.64 -5.22 8.11
C PHE A 90 -16.14 -4.13 7.15
N CYS A 91 -15.88 -2.92 7.65
CA CYS A 91 -15.35 -1.82 6.85
C CYS A 91 -14.02 -2.21 6.19
N LEU A 92 -13.10 -2.81 6.95
CA LEU A 92 -11.84 -3.33 6.42
C LEU A 92 -12.08 -4.42 5.36
N GLY A 93 -13.09 -5.26 5.53
CA GLY A 93 -13.46 -6.28 4.54
C GLY A 93 -13.87 -5.66 3.21
N GLU A 94 -14.73 -4.65 3.24
CA GLU A 94 -15.16 -3.95 2.02
C GLU A 94 -14.04 -3.11 1.38
N VAL A 95 -13.12 -2.59 2.19
CA VAL A 95 -11.87 -1.98 1.71
C VAL A 95 -11.02 -3.01 0.96
N LEU A 96 -10.83 -4.21 1.51
CA LEU A 96 -10.06 -5.27 0.83
C LEU A 96 -10.75 -5.72 -0.45
N ARG A 97 -12.08 -5.79 -0.45
CA ARG A 97 -12.86 -6.05 -1.66
C ARG A 97 -12.57 -4.99 -2.73
N PHE A 98 -12.56 -3.71 -2.36
CA PHE A 98 -12.17 -2.63 -3.27
C PHE A 98 -10.72 -2.78 -3.77
N ALA A 99 -9.82 -3.25 -2.90
CA ALA A 99 -8.41 -3.48 -3.20
C ALA A 99 -8.13 -4.75 -4.04
N GLY A 100 -9.14 -5.48 -4.49
CA GLY A 100 -8.97 -6.65 -5.37
C GLY A 100 -9.03 -8.01 -4.66
N ALA A 101 -9.35 -8.05 -3.36
CA ALA A 101 -9.40 -9.31 -2.61
C ALA A 101 -10.52 -10.26 -3.07
N ALA A 102 -11.56 -9.75 -3.75
CA ALA A 102 -12.64 -10.59 -4.27
C ALA A 102 -12.24 -11.33 -5.57
N GLU A 103 -11.24 -10.80 -6.26
CA GLU A 103 -10.68 -11.32 -7.50
C GLU A 103 -9.42 -12.17 -7.26
N SER A 104 -8.93 -12.24 -6.02
CA SER A 104 -7.78 -13.05 -5.63
C SER A 104 -8.05 -14.55 -5.83
N ASN A 105 -7.08 -15.24 -6.43
CA ASN A 105 -7.08 -16.71 -6.55
C ASN A 105 -6.63 -17.42 -5.27
N ASN A 106 -6.18 -16.66 -4.26
CA ASN A 106 -5.74 -17.20 -2.99
C ASN A 106 -6.94 -17.47 -2.09
N ALA A 107 -7.23 -18.76 -1.89
CA ALA A 107 -8.35 -19.21 -1.05
C ALA A 107 -8.30 -18.63 0.36
N ASP A 108 -7.12 -18.33 0.88
CA ASP A 108 -6.94 -17.77 2.21
C ASP A 108 -7.39 -16.31 2.30
N VAL A 109 -6.99 -15.48 1.34
CA VAL A 109 -7.42 -14.07 1.23
C VAL A 109 -8.93 -14.01 1.01
N PHE A 110 -9.45 -14.83 0.09
CA PHE A 110 -10.88 -14.89 -0.18
C PHE A 110 -11.69 -15.35 1.05
N SER A 111 -11.17 -16.31 1.82
CA SER A 111 -11.83 -16.79 3.06
C SER A 111 -11.83 -15.72 4.15
N LEU A 112 -10.73 -14.96 4.29
CA LEU A 112 -10.65 -13.82 5.20
C LEU A 112 -11.67 -12.75 4.83
N LEU A 113 -11.73 -12.37 3.54
CA LEU A 113 -12.70 -11.40 3.06
C LEU A 113 -14.13 -11.80 3.43
N ASN A 114 -14.52 -13.05 3.16
CA ASN A 114 -15.88 -13.53 3.42
C ASN A 114 -16.25 -13.54 4.91
N VAL A 115 -15.31 -13.92 5.79
CA VAL A 115 -15.59 -13.92 7.24
C VAL A 115 -15.59 -12.50 7.84
N MET A 116 -14.97 -11.53 7.17
CA MET A 116 -15.02 -10.12 7.56
C MET A 116 -16.36 -9.48 7.16
N THR A 117 -16.89 -9.82 5.98
CA THR A 117 -18.09 -9.18 5.40
C THR A 117 -19.39 -9.96 5.60
N VAL A 118 -19.42 -10.96 6.49
CA VAL A 118 -20.65 -11.73 6.80
C VAL A 118 -21.66 -10.86 7.56
N ALA A 119 -22.95 -11.01 7.23
CA ALA A 119 -24.03 -10.25 7.87
C ALA A 119 -24.15 -10.49 9.38
N HIS A 120 -23.96 -11.74 9.83
CA HIS A 120 -24.09 -12.09 11.25
C HIS A 120 -22.88 -11.59 12.05
N VAL A 121 -23.07 -10.57 12.88
CA VAL A 121 -22.02 -9.88 13.65
C VAL A 121 -21.19 -10.88 14.49
N ALA A 122 -21.84 -11.82 15.18
CA ALA A 122 -21.13 -12.75 16.08
C ALA A 122 -20.22 -13.77 15.36
N THR A 123 -20.31 -13.89 14.03
CA THR A 123 -19.40 -14.76 13.26
C THR A 123 -18.19 -14.02 12.73
N ARG A 124 -18.18 -12.68 12.77
CA ARG A 124 -17.01 -11.89 12.37
C ARG A 124 -15.89 -12.09 13.40
N PRO A 125 -14.62 -12.22 12.97
CA PRO A 125 -13.50 -12.33 13.89
C PRO A 125 -13.34 -11.02 14.67
N SER A 126 -12.82 -11.11 15.89
CA SER A 126 -12.31 -9.91 16.56
C SER A 126 -11.08 -9.37 15.84
N ILE A 127 -10.80 -8.07 15.98
CA ILE A 127 -9.64 -7.40 15.37
C ILE A 127 -8.34 -8.15 15.68
N THR A 128 -8.12 -8.52 16.95
CA THR A 128 -6.93 -9.29 17.37
C THR A 128 -6.85 -10.64 16.67
N ARG A 129 -7.97 -11.37 16.56
CA ARG A 129 -8.00 -12.69 15.92
C ARG A 129 -7.76 -12.57 14.42
N LEU A 130 -8.35 -11.57 13.77
CA LEU A 130 -8.15 -11.29 12.35
C LEU A 130 -6.68 -11.03 12.04
N GLY A 131 -6.02 -10.16 12.81
CA GLY A 131 -4.60 -9.88 12.66
C GLY A 131 -3.74 -11.15 12.79
N GLN A 132 -4.05 -12.03 13.76
CA GLN A 132 -3.34 -13.31 13.90
C GLN A 132 -3.60 -14.26 12.72
N MET A 133 -4.84 -14.32 12.22
CA MET A 133 -5.17 -15.14 11.05
C MET A 133 -4.37 -14.69 9.82
N ALA A 134 -4.24 -13.38 9.59
CA ALA A 134 -3.44 -12.83 8.50
C ALA A 134 -1.93 -13.07 8.70
N LYS A 135 -1.38 -12.85 9.92
CA LYS A 135 0.03 -13.14 10.25
C LYS A 135 0.41 -14.59 9.97
N ASN A 136 -0.49 -15.53 10.23
CA ASN A 136 -0.25 -16.96 9.98
C ASN A 136 -0.22 -17.33 8.48
N LYS A 137 -0.69 -16.44 7.60
CA LYS A 137 -0.81 -16.65 6.16
C LYS A 137 0.24 -15.90 5.36
N LEU A 138 0.73 -14.78 5.88
CA LEU A 138 1.77 -13.99 5.23
C LEU A 138 3.10 -14.76 5.28
N ALA A 139 3.68 -15.02 4.10
CA ALA A 139 4.98 -15.69 4.00
C ALA A 139 6.16 -14.76 4.33
N ILE A 140 5.98 -13.45 4.10
CA ILE A 140 7.00 -12.41 4.27
C ILE A 140 7.08 -11.97 5.73
N GLN A 141 8.31 -11.72 6.22
CA GLN A 141 8.53 -11.39 7.63
C GLN A 141 8.21 -9.95 8.01
N ASN A 142 8.23 -9.00 7.07
CA ASN A 142 8.04 -7.59 7.34
C ASN A 142 6.87 -6.98 6.54
N PRO A 143 5.63 -7.02 7.08
CA PRO A 143 4.46 -6.42 6.41
C PRO A 143 4.58 -4.90 6.23
N LYS A 144 5.28 -4.19 7.11
CA LYS A 144 5.49 -2.73 6.96
C LYS A 144 6.31 -2.39 5.72
N ALA A 145 7.30 -3.22 5.37
CA ALA A 145 8.11 -2.98 4.17
C ALA A 145 7.25 -3.01 2.89
N LEU A 146 6.29 -3.94 2.79
CA LEU A 146 5.36 -3.99 1.66
C LEU A 146 4.49 -2.73 1.57
N LEU A 147 4.03 -2.22 2.72
CA LEU A 147 3.30 -0.97 2.75
C LEU A 147 4.19 0.22 2.37
N ALA A 148 5.43 0.28 2.87
CA ALA A 148 6.38 1.33 2.52
C ALA A 148 6.69 1.35 1.02
N GLU A 149 6.89 0.18 0.40
CA GLU A 149 7.09 0.06 -1.05
C GLU A 149 5.89 0.61 -1.84
N MET A 150 4.65 0.35 -1.40
CA MET A 150 3.46 0.93 -2.02
C MET A 150 3.43 2.46 -1.92
N TYR A 151 3.87 3.03 -0.80
CA TYR A 151 3.95 4.48 -0.64
C TYR A 151 4.97 5.09 -1.61
N VAL A 152 6.19 4.53 -1.65
CA VAL A 152 7.28 4.99 -2.51
C VAL A 152 6.92 4.90 -3.99
N LEU A 153 6.17 3.86 -4.40
CA LEU A 153 5.68 3.75 -5.79
C LEU A 153 4.81 4.93 -6.22
N ILE A 154 4.11 5.59 -5.30
CA ILE A 154 3.23 6.72 -5.60
C ILE A 154 3.96 8.06 -5.44
N MET A 155 4.71 8.22 -4.35
CA MET A 155 5.34 9.48 -3.99
C MET A 155 6.72 9.67 -4.63
N GLY A 156 7.33 8.60 -5.14
CA GLY A 156 8.75 8.57 -5.51
C GLY A 156 9.64 8.26 -4.31
N ASP A 157 10.90 7.93 -4.58
CA ASP A 157 11.93 7.89 -3.54
C ASP A 157 12.45 9.32 -3.35
N GLU A 158 12.27 9.90 -2.15
CA GLU A 158 12.82 11.23 -1.84
C GLU A 158 14.37 11.25 -1.95
N ALA A 159 15.04 10.09 -2.02
CA ALA A 159 16.47 9.98 -2.25
C ALA A 159 16.90 10.20 -3.72
N ASP A 160 15.97 10.10 -4.69
CA ASP A 160 16.30 10.21 -6.12
C ASP A 160 16.21 11.67 -6.65
N ASP A 161 15.81 12.64 -5.83
CA ASP A 161 15.67 14.05 -6.21
C ASP A 161 17.01 14.85 -6.30
N ILE A 162 18.18 14.19 -6.28
CA ILE A 162 19.50 14.87 -6.24
C ILE A 162 20.36 14.67 -7.51
N GLU A 163 19.89 14.02 -8.57
CA GLU A 163 20.67 13.86 -9.83
C GLU A 163 20.11 14.54 -11.09
N ASP A 164 19.20 15.50 -10.96
CA ASP A 164 18.84 16.44 -12.05
C ASP A 164 19.52 17.82 -11.88
N LEU A 165 20.73 17.85 -11.33
CA LEU A 165 21.59 19.04 -11.31
C LEU A 165 22.28 19.26 -12.68
N ASP A 166 21.51 19.95 -13.54
CA ASP A 166 21.95 20.98 -14.50
C ASP A 166 22.86 20.55 -15.68
N LEU A 167 22.24 20.05 -16.76
CA LEU A 167 22.82 20.07 -18.12
C LEU A 167 22.29 21.23 -18.98
N SER A 168 21.82 22.33 -18.37
CA SER A 168 21.28 23.49 -19.10
C SER A 168 21.83 24.82 -18.59
N SER A 169 23.16 24.98 -18.57
CA SER A 169 23.77 26.29 -18.79
C SER A 169 25.08 26.14 -19.55
N GLY A 170 25.04 26.52 -20.84
CA GLY A 170 26.21 26.53 -21.69
C GLY A 170 27.17 27.64 -21.27
N GLU A 171 28.42 27.26 -21.00
CA GLU A 171 29.60 28.08 -21.29
C GLU A 171 30.83 27.17 -21.40
N TYR A 172 31.29 26.95 -22.64
CA TYR A 172 32.59 26.35 -22.94
C TYR A 172 33.68 27.36 -22.55
N MET A 173 34.62 26.94 -21.69
CA MET A 173 35.93 27.58 -21.58
C MET A 173 37.05 26.53 -21.68
N PRO A 174 37.87 26.57 -22.75
CA PRO A 174 39.02 25.69 -22.90
C PRO A 174 40.28 26.29 -22.26
N ASN A 175 41.12 25.39 -21.75
CA ASN A 175 42.57 25.49 -21.50
C ASN A 175 43.11 25.56 -20.05
N MET A 176 43.81 24.46 -19.75
CA MET A 176 45.17 24.36 -19.18
C MET A 176 45.36 24.63 -17.68
N LEU A 177 45.73 23.57 -16.94
CA LEU A 177 47.03 23.38 -16.26
C LEU A 177 46.99 22.02 -15.50
N ILE A 178 47.49 20.93 -16.10
CA ILE A 178 48.84 20.34 -15.91
C ILE A 178 49.05 19.55 -14.58
N ARG A 179 49.12 18.22 -14.78
CA ARG A 179 50.06 17.18 -14.26
C ARG A 179 49.68 16.20 -13.12
N LYS A 180 49.67 14.92 -13.57
CA LYS A 180 50.26 13.66 -13.03
C LYS A 180 49.57 13.10 -11.78
N SER A 181 49.31 11.81 -11.63
CA SER A 181 49.69 10.53 -12.27
C SER A 181 48.81 9.48 -11.57
N ASN A 182 48.23 8.43 -12.15
CA ASN A 182 48.86 7.32 -12.87
C ASN A 182 47.73 6.49 -13.48
N SER A 183 47.78 6.30 -14.80
CA SER A 183 46.88 5.43 -15.56
C SER A 183 47.29 3.96 -15.40
N LYS A 184 46.30 3.07 -15.28
CA LYS A 184 46.30 1.80 -16.03
C LYS A 184 44.93 1.59 -16.65
N CYS A 185 44.96 1.36 -17.95
CA CYS A 185 43.87 1.35 -18.89
C CYS A 185 43.02 0.08 -18.78
N PHE A 186 41.72 0.21 -19.04
CA PHE A 186 40.86 -0.88 -19.48
C PHE A 186 40.91 -0.95 -21.02
N GLU A 187 41.29 -2.11 -21.55
CA GLU A 187 41.21 -2.46 -22.97
C GLU A 187 39.75 -2.73 -23.35
N TRP A 188 39.32 -2.15 -24.49
CA TRP A 188 38.05 -2.43 -25.14
C TRP A 188 38.27 -3.48 -26.22
N ASP A 189 37.55 -4.61 -26.14
CA ASP A 189 37.56 -5.62 -27.19
C ASP A 189 36.29 -5.46 -28.04
N GLU A 190 36.44 -4.71 -29.14
CA GLU A 190 35.46 -4.61 -30.22
C GLU A 190 35.45 -5.90 -31.05
N LYS A 191 34.35 -6.66 -31.00
CA LYS A 191 33.97 -7.56 -32.10
C LYS A 191 32.52 -7.34 -32.50
N ILE A 192 32.32 -6.30 -33.29
CA ILE A 192 31.16 -6.16 -34.17
C ILE A 192 31.41 -7.02 -35.42
N LYS A 193 30.51 -7.96 -35.72
CA LYS A 193 30.34 -8.54 -37.05
C LYS A 193 28.85 -8.53 -37.41
N LEU A 194 28.51 -7.75 -38.43
CA LEU A 194 27.25 -7.84 -39.20
C LEU A 194 27.61 -8.20 -40.66
N PRO A 195 26.63 -8.48 -41.52
CA PRO A 195 26.08 -9.80 -41.85
C PRO A 195 26.56 -10.29 -43.23
N GLN A 196 26.29 -11.55 -43.61
CA GLN A 196 26.23 -11.90 -45.03
C GLN A 196 24.98 -12.70 -45.38
N VAL A 197 24.27 -12.13 -46.35
CA VAL A 197 23.13 -12.63 -47.11
C VAL A 197 23.63 -13.70 -48.08
N LEU A 198 22.91 -14.82 -48.16
CA LEU A 198 22.83 -15.68 -49.34
C LEU A 198 21.36 -16.04 -49.57
#